data_AF-A0A2E6JQ71-F1
#
_entry.id   AF-A0A2E6JQ71-F1
#
_cell.length_a   1.000
_cell.length_b   1.000
_cell.length_c   1.000
_cell.angle_alpha   90.00
_cell.angle_beta   90.00
_cell.angle_gamma   90.00
#
_symmetry.space_group_name_H-M   'P 1'
#
loop_
_entity.id
_entity.type
_entity.pdbx_description
1 polymer ?
#
loop_
_entity_poly.entity_id
_entity_poly.type
_entity_poly.pdbx_seq_one_letter_code
_entity_poly.pdbx_strand_id
1 'polypeptide(L)'
;MDQAKYPTSNRITEKVAIVTYSRPQLNGRSFKDIVPENKVWRTGANEATQIRFFSDVEINGKVIPAGEYSIFTIINNQEITFILNKAVNIWGAYSYRSENDILRFNVPITKDKKSLEAFSIAFAEEKSPSIHFGWEYMRFKIPFKAL
;
A
#
# COMPACT_ATOMS: atom_id res chain seq x y z
N MET A 1 -11.53 -9.63 3.16
CA MET A 1 -10.35 -8.75 3.24
C MET A 1 -9.18 -9.55 3.73
N ASP A 2 -8.00 -9.27 3.20
CA ASP A 2 -6.75 -9.90 3.57
C ASP A 2 -5.92 -8.99 4.47
N GLN A 3 -4.97 -9.58 5.20
CA GLN A 3 -4.04 -8.85 6.04
C GLN A 3 -2.59 -9.22 5.76
N ALA A 4 -1.73 -8.22 5.73
CA ALA A 4 -0.29 -8.38 5.85
C ALA A 4 0.15 -7.78 7.19
N LYS A 5 1.11 -8.41 7.87
CA LYS A 5 1.55 -8.00 9.22
C LYS A 5 3.07 -7.92 9.28
N TYR A 6 3.58 -6.96 10.04
CA TYR A 6 4.99 -6.82 10.36
C TYR A 6 5.20 -6.67 11.87
N PRO A 7 6.11 -7.42 12.50
CA PRO A 7 6.87 -8.54 11.93
C PRO A 7 5.96 -9.66 11.37
N THR A 8 6.43 -10.37 10.35
CA THR A 8 5.72 -11.40 9.58
C THR A 8 5.51 -12.69 10.36
N SER A 9 6.39 -13.01 11.31
CA SER A 9 6.27 -14.20 12.16
C SER A 9 4.99 -14.17 12.99
N ASN A 10 4.16 -15.20 12.86
CA ASN A 10 2.94 -15.35 13.67
C ASN A 10 3.20 -15.62 15.15
N ARG A 11 4.45 -15.94 15.53
CA ARG A 11 4.85 -16.12 16.93
C ARG A 11 5.08 -14.80 17.66
N ILE A 12 5.28 -13.71 16.92
CA ILE A 12 5.46 -12.36 17.48
C ILE A 12 4.07 -11.72 17.58
N THR A 13 3.60 -11.47 18.80
CA THR A 13 2.30 -10.84 19.07
C THR A 13 2.34 -9.32 18.91
N GLU A 14 3.47 -8.71 19.26
CA GLU A 14 3.74 -7.28 19.11
C GLU A 14 4.00 -6.95 17.64
N LYS A 15 2.97 -6.47 16.94
CA LYS A 15 3.08 -6.01 15.56
C LYS A 15 3.43 -4.53 15.56
N VAL A 16 4.30 -4.13 14.64
CA VAL A 16 4.59 -2.72 14.32
C VAL A 16 3.57 -2.20 13.32
N ALA A 17 3.22 -3.00 12.31
CA ALA A 17 2.29 -2.60 11.26
C ALA A 17 1.37 -3.72 10.82
N ILE A 18 0.11 -3.39 10.51
CA ILE A 18 -0.85 -4.27 9.84
C ILE A 18 -1.48 -3.52 8.68
N VAL A 19 -1.46 -4.12 7.50
CA VAL A 19 -2.19 -3.64 6.32
C VAL A 19 -3.42 -4.52 6.13
N THR A 20 -4.60 -3.92 6.08
CA THR A 20 -5.86 -4.60 5.72
C THR A 20 -6.29 -4.11 4.34
N TYR A 21 -6.50 -5.04 3.41
CA TYR A 21 -6.77 -4.70 2.02
C TYR A 21 -7.70 -5.70 1.33
N SER A 22 -8.33 -5.25 0.26
CA SER A 22 -9.08 -6.11 -0.66
C SER A 22 -8.19 -6.60 -1.78
N ARG A 23 -8.42 -7.84 -2.23
CA ARG A 23 -7.55 -8.58 -3.16
C ARG A 23 -8.20 -8.76 -4.55
N PRO A 24 -8.37 -7.71 -5.38
CA PRO A 24 -8.95 -7.88 -6.70
C PRO A 24 -8.11 -8.83 -7.57
N GLN A 25 -8.82 -9.55 -8.44
CA GLN A 25 -8.24 -10.48 -9.42
C GLN A 25 -8.29 -9.87 -10.82
N LEU A 26 -7.34 -10.27 -11.66
CA LEU A 26 -7.30 -9.87 -13.07
C LEU A 26 -8.51 -10.44 -13.81
N ASN A 27 -8.82 -11.72 -13.61
CA ASN A 27 -9.93 -12.43 -14.26
C ASN A 27 -9.90 -12.24 -15.78
N GLY A 28 -8.73 -12.43 -16.39
CA GLY A 28 -8.51 -12.27 -17.84
C GLY A 28 -8.36 -10.83 -18.34
N ARG A 29 -8.47 -9.82 -17.47
CA ARG A 29 -8.19 -8.41 -17.79
C ARG A 29 -6.75 -8.05 -17.44
N SER A 30 -6.19 -7.02 -18.06
CA SER A 30 -4.89 -6.50 -17.66
C SER A 30 -4.99 -5.58 -16.44
N PHE A 31 -3.87 -5.33 -15.77
CA PHE A 31 -3.80 -4.34 -14.69
C PHE A 31 -4.30 -2.95 -15.13
N LYS A 32 -3.95 -2.54 -16.36
CA LYS A 32 -4.31 -1.24 -16.94
C LYS A 32 -5.81 -1.08 -17.20
N ASP A 33 -6.52 -2.18 -17.42
CA ASP A 33 -7.97 -2.16 -17.62
C ASP A 33 -8.73 -1.92 -16.31
N ILE A 34 -8.11 -2.24 -15.16
CA ILE A 34 -8.77 -2.20 -13.85
C ILE A 34 -8.37 -0.95 -13.06
N VAL A 35 -7.11 -0.51 -13.19
CA VAL A 35 -6.55 0.58 -12.38
C VAL A 35 -6.51 1.87 -13.21
N PRO A 36 -7.17 2.95 -12.75
CA PRO A 36 -7.23 4.18 -13.52
C PRO A 36 -5.87 4.89 -13.52
N GLU A 37 -5.36 5.20 -14.71
CA GLU A 37 -4.12 5.96 -14.88
C GLU A 37 -4.32 7.44 -14.53
N ASN A 38 -3.30 8.06 -13.93
CA ASN A 38 -3.28 9.48 -13.52
C ASN A 38 -4.46 9.89 -12.62
N LYS A 39 -5.07 8.92 -11.91
CA LYS A 39 -6.15 9.15 -10.95
C LYS A 39 -5.83 8.48 -9.62
N VAL A 40 -6.40 9.02 -8.55
CA VAL A 40 -6.32 8.43 -7.22
C VAL A 40 -7.02 7.07 -7.22
N TRP A 41 -6.27 6.04 -6.92
CA TRP A 41 -6.74 4.68 -6.72
C TRP A 41 -6.63 4.32 -5.25
N ARG A 42 -7.67 3.64 -4.75
CA ARG A 42 -7.79 3.12 -3.37
C ARG A 42 -6.82 1.97 -3.02
N THR A 43 -5.90 1.67 -3.94
CA THR A 43 -4.87 0.63 -3.80
C THR A 43 -5.47 -0.72 -3.39
N GLY A 44 -6.56 -1.13 -4.05
CA GLY A 44 -7.35 -2.31 -3.71
C GLY A 44 -8.72 -2.31 -4.41
N ALA A 45 -9.71 -2.97 -3.78
CA ALA A 45 -11.10 -3.05 -4.24
C ALA A 45 -12.09 -2.70 -3.13
N ASN A 46 -13.27 -2.19 -3.48
CA ASN A 46 -14.29 -1.72 -2.54
C ASN A 46 -13.75 -0.65 -1.59
N GLU A 47 -13.40 -1.00 -0.35
CA GLU A 47 -12.78 -0.10 0.62
C GLU A 47 -11.34 0.27 0.25
N ALA A 48 -10.91 1.46 0.69
CA ALA A 48 -9.51 1.85 0.63
C ALA A 48 -8.66 0.96 1.52
N THR A 49 -7.48 0.57 1.02
CA THR A 49 -6.51 -0.17 1.80
C THR A 49 -6.13 0.63 3.04
N GLN A 50 -6.17 -0.01 4.20
CA GLN A 50 -5.84 0.60 5.49
C GLN A 50 -4.52 0.06 6.01
N ILE A 51 -3.74 0.93 6.64
CA ILE A 51 -2.55 0.57 7.39
C ILE A 51 -2.64 1.12 8.80
N ARG A 52 -2.43 0.24 9.77
CA ARG A 52 -2.30 0.59 11.19
C ARG A 52 -0.86 0.43 11.63
N PHE A 53 -0.30 1.49 12.19
CA PHE A 53 0.97 1.49 12.90
C PHE A 53 0.72 1.46 14.40
N PHE A 54 1.42 0.58 15.12
CA PHE A 54 1.32 0.42 16.57
C PHE A 54 2.40 1.20 17.34
N SER A 55 3.43 1.63 16.64
CA SER A 55 4.47 2.56 17.09
C SER A 55 4.69 3.61 16.02
N ASP A 56 5.42 4.67 16.36
CA ASP A 56 5.86 5.63 15.36
C ASP A 56 6.78 4.93 14.34
N VAL A 57 6.67 5.34 13.09
CA VAL A 57 7.51 4.83 12.00
C VAL A 57 8.06 5.98 11.18
N GLU A 58 9.24 5.80 10.61
CA GLU A 58 9.78 6.72 9.61
C GLU A 58 9.55 6.14 8.21
N ILE A 59 8.95 6.94 7.32
CA ILE A 59 8.75 6.60 5.91
C ILE A 59 9.22 7.78 5.07
N ASN A 60 10.15 7.52 4.15
CA ASN A 60 10.71 8.55 3.26
C ASN A 60 11.23 9.80 4.02
N GLY A 61 11.95 9.57 5.13
CA GLY A 61 12.50 10.64 5.98
C GLY A 61 11.49 11.40 6.84
N LYS A 62 10.21 11.00 6.83
CA LYS A 62 9.15 11.61 7.64
C LYS A 62 8.69 10.66 8.74
N VAL A 63 8.64 11.17 9.97
CA VAL A 63 8.03 10.47 11.10
C VAL A 63 6.51 10.48 10.95
N ILE A 64 5.92 9.30 11.00
CA ILE A 64 4.49 9.02 10.97
C ILE A 64 4.11 8.49 12.34
N PRO A 65 3.27 9.21 13.10
CA PRO A 65 2.84 8.74 14.41
C PRO A 65 2.06 7.43 14.34
N ALA A 66 2.13 6.65 15.42
CA ALA A 66 1.25 5.50 15.61
C ALA A 66 -0.22 5.90 15.39
N GLY A 67 -0.96 5.06 14.67
CA GLY A 67 -2.30 5.41 14.22
C GLY A 67 -2.75 4.58 13.04
N GLU A 68 -3.93 4.91 12.51
CA GLU A 68 -4.53 4.25 11.36
C GLU A 68 -4.71 5.24 10.21
N TYR A 69 -4.39 4.79 9.00
CA TYR A 69 -4.33 5.61 7.81
C TYR A 69 -4.85 4.83 6.61
N SER A 70 -5.41 5.52 5.63
CA SER A 70 -5.69 4.95 4.31
C SER A 70 -4.47 5.09 3.40
N ILE A 71 -4.23 4.05 2.60
CA ILE A 71 -3.27 4.05 1.49
C ILE A 71 -4.02 4.35 0.21
N PHE A 72 -3.53 5.36 -0.50
CA PHE A 72 -3.90 5.63 -1.88
C PHE A 72 -2.66 5.61 -2.76
N THR A 73 -2.88 5.37 -4.05
CA THR A 73 -1.82 5.48 -5.05
C THR A 73 -2.32 6.19 -6.29
N ILE A 74 -1.44 6.90 -6.98
CA ILE A 74 -1.67 7.40 -8.34
C ILE A 74 -0.68 6.69 -9.24
N ILE A 75 -1.18 6.03 -10.28
CA ILE A 75 -0.37 5.29 -11.23
C ILE A 75 -0.09 6.20 -12.42
N ASN A 76 1.19 6.42 -12.68
CA ASN A 76 1.67 7.04 -13.89
C ASN A 76 2.49 5.98 -14.66
N ASN A 77 2.87 6.25 -15.91
CA ASN A 77 3.53 5.26 -16.79
C ASN A 77 4.70 4.47 -16.15
N GLN A 78 5.60 5.15 -15.43
CA GLN A 78 6.80 4.52 -14.83
C GLN A 78 6.93 4.69 -13.32
N GLU A 79 6.02 5.45 -12.70
CA GLU A 79 6.09 5.80 -11.29
C GLU A 79 4.72 5.64 -10.63
N ILE A 80 4.76 5.33 -9.34
CA ILE A 80 3.60 5.37 -8.46
C ILE A 80 3.81 6.51 -7.47
N THR A 81 2.84 7.41 -7.38
CA THR A 81 2.74 8.30 -6.22
C THR A 81 2.08 7.52 -5.09
N PHE A 82 2.82 7.25 -4.03
CA PHE A 82 2.29 6.65 -2.80
C PHE A 82 1.77 7.74 -1.87
N ILE A 83 0.60 7.50 -1.27
CA ILE A 83 -0.09 8.46 -0.40
C ILE A 83 -0.54 7.76 0.88
N LEU A 84 -0.22 8.36 2.04
CA LEU A 84 -0.89 8.08 3.31
C LEU A 84 -1.84 9.22 3.65
N ASN A 85 -3.08 8.88 3.95
CA ASN A 85 -4.16 9.82 4.23
C ASN A 85 -4.77 9.53 5.62
N LYS A 86 -5.06 10.59 6.39
CA LYS A 86 -5.63 10.48 7.75
C LYS A 86 -7.08 9.98 7.78
N ALA A 87 -7.83 10.12 6.70
CA ALA A 87 -9.21 9.65 6.67
C ALA A 87 -9.24 8.12 6.50
N VAL A 88 -10.03 7.44 7.33
CA VAL A 88 -10.18 5.98 7.37
C VAL A 88 -11.62 5.59 7.04
N ASN A 89 -11.89 4.30 6.86
CA ASN A 89 -13.21 3.75 6.51
C ASN A 89 -13.80 4.32 5.21
N ILE A 90 -12.94 4.57 4.22
CA ILE A 90 -13.33 5.12 2.92
C ILE A 90 -13.78 4.00 1.98
N TRP A 91 -14.97 4.16 1.39
CA TRP A 91 -15.39 3.36 0.25
C TRP A 91 -14.92 3.99 -1.06
N GLY A 92 -14.24 3.21 -1.90
CA GLY A 92 -13.74 3.70 -3.17
C GLY A 92 -12.60 4.71 -2.99
N ALA A 93 -12.61 5.74 -3.83
CA ALA A 93 -11.78 6.95 -3.68
C ALA A 93 -12.64 8.23 -3.70
N TYR A 94 -13.97 8.11 -3.56
CA TYR A 94 -14.91 9.21 -3.74
C TYR A 94 -14.81 10.27 -2.64
N SER A 95 -14.52 9.82 -1.41
CA SER A 95 -14.33 10.68 -0.25
C SER A 95 -12.87 11.06 -0.02
N TYR A 96 -11.97 10.76 -0.97
CA TYR A 96 -10.58 11.19 -0.89
C TYR A 96 -10.50 12.73 -0.92
N ARG A 97 -9.66 13.26 -0.04
CA ARG A 97 -9.40 14.69 0.15
C ARG A 97 -7.90 14.87 0.35
N SER A 98 -7.24 15.62 -0.55
CA SER A 98 -5.79 15.85 -0.52
C SER A 98 -5.34 16.56 0.75
N GLU A 99 -6.22 17.31 1.40
CA GLU A 99 -5.95 18.05 2.64
C GLU A 99 -5.65 17.10 3.81
N ASN A 100 -6.07 15.83 3.69
CA ASN A 100 -5.81 14.79 4.68
C ASN A 100 -4.53 13.99 4.39
N ASP A 101 -3.82 14.26 3.29
CA ASP A 101 -2.57 13.59 2.95
C ASP A 101 -1.47 13.99 3.96
N ILE A 102 -0.91 13.00 4.65
CA ILE A 102 0.21 13.22 5.58
C ILE A 102 1.54 12.83 4.98
N LEU A 103 1.55 12.01 3.93
CA LEU A 103 2.74 11.61 3.23
C LEU A 103 2.37 11.39 1.77
N ARG A 104 3.18 11.96 0.87
CA ARG A 104 3.00 11.83 -0.58
C ARG A 104 4.36 11.90 -1.26
N PHE A 105 4.74 10.86 -1.97
CA PHE A 105 6.01 10.82 -2.71
C PHE A 105 5.96 9.81 -3.86
N ASN A 106 6.84 9.99 -4.84
CA ASN A 106 6.95 9.09 -5.98
C ASN A 106 7.87 7.91 -5.65
N VAL A 107 7.51 6.75 -6.20
CA VAL A 107 8.22 5.49 -6.05
C VAL A 107 8.35 4.85 -7.44
N PRO A 108 9.54 4.36 -7.83
CA PRO A 108 9.72 3.72 -9.11
C PRO A 108 8.91 2.42 -9.19
N ILE A 109 8.29 2.18 -10.34
CA ILE A 109 7.69 0.88 -10.66
C ILE A 109 8.80 -0.05 -11.15
N THR A 110 8.82 -1.28 -10.66
CA THR A 110 9.59 -2.37 -11.26
C THR A 110 8.66 -3.41 -11.89
N LYS A 111 9.20 -4.18 -12.83
CA LYS A 111 8.47 -5.28 -13.47
C LYS A 111 9.11 -6.61 -13.10
N ASP A 112 8.28 -7.56 -12.70
CA ASP A 112 8.65 -8.94 -12.47
C ASP A 112 8.45 -9.76 -13.75
N LYS A 113 9.13 -10.90 -13.87
CA LYS A 113 8.89 -11.89 -14.94
C LYS A 113 7.61 -12.69 -14.67
N LYS A 114 7.23 -12.86 -13.41
CA LYS A 114 6.05 -13.61 -13.00
C LYS A 114 4.85 -12.69 -12.80
N SER A 115 3.76 -12.98 -13.51
CA SER A 115 2.47 -12.31 -13.28
C SER A 115 1.84 -12.76 -11.95
N LEU A 116 1.24 -11.82 -11.22
CA LEU A 116 0.35 -12.10 -10.09
C LEU A 116 -1.10 -11.93 -10.52
N GLU A 117 -1.88 -13.01 -10.45
CA GLU A 117 -3.32 -12.98 -10.75
C GLU A 117 -4.10 -12.06 -9.80
N ALA A 118 -3.70 -12.04 -8.53
CA ALA A 118 -4.37 -11.28 -7.49
C ALA A 118 -3.45 -10.19 -6.94
N PHE A 119 -3.99 -8.98 -6.78
CA PHE A 119 -3.27 -7.86 -6.14
C PHE A 119 -2.79 -8.28 -4.76
N SER A 120 -1.51 -8.16 -4.45
CA SER A 120 -0.93 -8.69 -3.22
C SER A 120 -0.13 -7.62 -2.50
N ILE A 121 -0.28 -7.60 -1.17
CA ILE A 121 0.55 -6.80 -0.26
C ILE A 121 1.23 -7.76 0.71
N ALA A 122 2.53 -7.59 0.91
CA ALA A 122 3.34 -8.36 1.84
C ALA A 122 4.38 -7.46 2.51
N PHE A 123 4.90 -7.88 3.66
CA PHE A 123 6.07 -7.25 4.26
C PHE A 123 7.31 -8.08 3.96
N ALA A 124 8.43 -7.41 3.69
CA ALA A 124 9.74 -8.03 3.57
C ALA A 124 10.62 -7.62 4.75
N GLU A 125 11.23 -8.61 5.40
CA GLU A 125 12.16 -8.44 6.53
C GLU A 125 13.61 -8.51 6.03
N GLU A 126 13.94 -7.72 5.02
CA GLU A 126 15.32 -7.56 4.56
C GLU A 126 16.11 -6.68 5.55
N LYS A 127 17.35 -6.30 5.20
CA LYS A 127 18.16 -5.36 6.00
C LYS A 127 17.42 -4.06 6.36
N SER A 128 16.45 -3.66 5.55
CA SER A 128 15.50 -2.58 5.83
C SER A 128 14.08 -3.11 5.59
N PRO A 129 13.19 -3.04 6.60
CA PRO A 129 11.80 -3.46 6.44
C PRO A 129 11.09 -2.66 5.35
N SER A 130 10.26 -3.33 4.56
CA SER A 130 9.47 -2.65 3.55
C SER A 130 8.13 -3.32 3.28
N ILE A 131 7.17 -2.51 2.84
CA ILE A 131 5.85 -2.96 2.37
C ILE A 131 5.97 -3.17 0.86
N HIS A 132 5.72 -4.37 0.39
CA HIS A 132 5.74 -4.75 -1.01
C HIS A 132 4.32 -4.83 -1.55
N PHE A 133 4.12 -4.26 -2.74
CA PHE A 133 2.87 -4.29 -3.48
C PHE A 133 3.11 -4.91 -4.84
N GLY A 134 2.17 -5.74 -5.31
CA GLY A 134 2.28 -6.32 -6.64
C GLY A 134 0.94 -6.72 -7.24
N TRP A 135 0.80 -6.50 -8.54
CA TRP A 135 -0.32 -7.03 -9.33
C TRP A 135 0.13 -7.21 -10.77
N GLU A 136 -0.28 -8.31 -11.41
CA GLU A 136 0.22 -8.65 -12.74
C GLU A 136 1.76 -8.65 -12.71
N TYR A 137 2.42 -7.92 -13.61
CA TYR A 137 3.87 -7.77 -13.62
C TYR A 137 4.38 -6.59 -12.80
N MET A 138 3.49 -5.68 -12.39
CA MET A 138 3.85 -4.46 -11.66
C MET A 138 4.26 -4.77 -10.21
N ARG A 139 5.35 -4.14 -9.76
CA ARG A 139 5.83 -4.16 -8.38
C ARG A 139 6.25 -2.77 -7.94
N PHE A 140 6.04 -2.46 -6.66
CA PHE A 140 6.71 -1.35 -5.98
C PHE A 140 6.83 -1.67 -4.49
N LYS A 141 7.70 -0.93 -3.78
CA LYS A 141 7.90 -1.12 -2.34
C LYS A 141 8.08 0.19 -1.59
N ILE A 142 7.64 0.19 -0.33
CA ILE A 142 7.74 1.32 0.60
C ILE A 142 8.63 0.91 1.77
N PRO A 143 9.90 1.32 1.79
CA PRO A 143 10.76 1.15 2.94
C PRO A 143 10.23 1.94 4.14
N PHE A 144 10.37 1.37 5.32
CA PHE A 144 10.05 2.06 6.57
C PHE A 144 10.99 1.60 7.69
N LYS A 145 11.03 2.38 8.77
CA LYS A 145 11.77 2.06 9.99
C LYS A 145 10.85 2.23 11.19
N ALA A 146 10.82 1.24 12.09
CA ALA A 146 10.17 1.40 13.40
C ALA A 146 11.06 2.31 14.28
N LEU A 147 10.43 3.23 15.02
CA LEU A 147 11.10 4.14 15.94
C LEU A 147 10.94 3.71 17.40
#